data_AF-A0A351HPB1-F1
#
_entry.id   AF-A0A351HPB1-F1
#
_cell.length_a   1.000
_cell.length_b   1.000
_cell.length_c   1.000
_cell.angle_alpha   90.00
_cell.angle_beta   90.00
_cell.angle_gamma   90.00
#
_symmetry.space_group_name_H-M   'P 1'
#
loop_
_entity.id
_entity.type
_entity.pdbx_description
1 polymer ?
#
loop_
_entity_poly.entity_id
_entity_poly.type
_entity_poly.pdbx_seq_one_letter_code
_entity_poly.pdbx_strand_id
1 'polypeptide(L)'
;MAKEGKNGWSLTGKNGKKKIPIKSILDGSILTKDVVLDQLPFILFLTFMAVMYIGNRYHAEKILRETQKAHTELGEMRAESITTASKLMNISKQSVVARMVKEKGLELKEAVKPPKKLMVDGDE
;
A
#
# COMPACT_ATOMS: atom_id res chain seq x y z
N MET A 1 63.86 23.13 -57.86
CA MET A 1 62.87 24.18 -57.56
C MET A 1 61.51 23.50 -57.54
N ALA A 2 60.88 23.46 -56.36
CA ALA A 2 59.72 22.64 -56.06
C ALA A 2 58.40 23.29 -56.51
N LYS A 3 57.40 22.47 -56.91
CA LYS A 3 56.13 22.32 -56.16
C LYS A 3 55.16 21.36 -56.86
N GLU A 4 54.72 20.37 -56.09
CA GLU A 4 53.57 19.50 -56.32
C GLU A 4 52.27 20.33 -56.37
N GLY A 5 51.40 20.04 -57.33
CA GLY A 5 50.02 20.53 -57.35
C GLY A 5 49.05 19.42 -56.96
N LYS A 6 48.75 19.30 -55.66
CA LYS A 6 47.74 18.36 -55.12
C LYS A 6 46.35 18.99 -55.28
N ASN A 7 45.56 18.39 -56.14
CA ASN A 7 44.13 18.59 -56.35
C ASN A 7 43.33 18.02 -55.17
N GLY A 8 42.96 18.90 -54.24
CA GLY A 8 42.06 18.58 -53.14
C GLY A 8 40.60 18.79 -53.52
N TRP A 9 39.84 17.70 -53.62
CA TRP A 9 38.39 17.74 -53.38
C TRP A 9 38.16 17.90 -51.88
N SER A 10 37.63 19.04 -51.44
CA SER A 10 37.14 19.22 -50.07
C SER A 10 35.61 19.30 -50.06
N LEU A 11 34.98 18.15 -49.92
CA LEU A 11 33.60 18.06 -49.43
C LEU A 11 33.63 18.30 -47.92
N THR A 12 33.23 19.48 -47.46
CA THR A 12 32.96 19.75 -46.04
C THR A 12 31.51 20.17 -45.89
N GLY A 13 30.63 19.16 -45.84
CA GLY A 13 29.31 19.29 -45.24
C GLY A 13 29.46 19.30 -43.72
N LYS A 14 29.63 20.48 -43.12
CA LYS A 14 29.53 20.64 -41.66
C LYS A 14 28.06 20.78 -41.25
N ASN A 15 27.36 19.65 -41.17
CA ASN A 15 26.09 19.57 -40.44
C ASN A 15 26.37 19.50 -38.93
N GLY A 16 26.60 20.69 -38.34
CA GLY A 16 26.71 20.86 -36.90
C GLY A 16 25.35 20.67 -36.23
N LYS A 17 25.14 19.53 -35.58
CA LYS A 17 23.99 19.29 -34.70
C LYS A 17 24.02 20.34 -33.58
N LYS A 18 23.15 21.35 -33.65
CA LYS A 18 23.00 22.36 -32.59
C LYS A 18 22.54 21.67 -31.30
N LYS A 19 23.43 21.56 -30.32
CA LYS A 19 23.08 21.09 -28.97
C LYS A 19 22.21 22.16 -28.32
N ILE A 20 21.06 21.78 -27.78
CA ILE A 20 20.16 22.70 -27.07
C ILE A 20 20.90 23.17 -25.79
N PRO A 21 21.18 24.47 -25.62
CA PRO A 21 21.96 24.94 -24.50
C PRO A 21 21.09 25.05 -23.24
N ILE A 22 21.30 24.15 -22.28
CA ILE A 22 20.59 24.12 -20.98
C ILE A 22 20.72 25.45 -20.24
N LYS A 23 21.83 26.18 -20.44
CA LYS A 23 22.03 27.55 -19.90
C LYS A 23 20.91 28.52 -20.29
N SER A 24 20.43 28.45 -21.53
CA SER A 24 19.35 29.35 -22.00
C SER A 24 17.99 29.07 -21.36
N ILE A 25 17.80 27.87 -20.80
CA ILE A 25 16.61 27.48 -20.02
C ILE A 25 16.72 28.06 -18.61
N LEU A 26 17.89 27.97 -17.97
CA LEU A 26 18.13 28.52 -16.64
C LEU A 26 18.14 30.06 -16.62
N ASP A 27 18.75 30.69 -17.63
CA ASP A 27 18.85 32.15 -17.73
C ASP A 27 17.53 32.82 -18.17
N GLY A 28 16.45 32.05 -18.38
CA GLY A 28 15.12 32.59 -18.70
C GLY A 28 14.98 33.19 -20.10
N SER A 29 16.06 33.28 -20.88
CA SER A 29 16.07 33.78 -22.27
C SER A 29 15.11 33.05 -23.23
N ILE A 30 14.66 31.84 -22.87
CA ILE A 30 13.64 31.09 -23.62
C ILE A 30 12.23 31.61 -23.34
N LEU A 31 11.97 32.13 -22.13
CA LEU A 31 10.66 32.67 -21.74
C LEU A 31 10.35 33.99 -22.43
N THR A 32 11.37 34.77 -22.79
CA THR A 32 11.23 36.06 -23.50
C THR A 32 11.05 35.92 -25.01
N LYS A 33 10.98 34.71 -25.55
CA LYS A 33 10.64 34.50 -26.97
C LYS A 33 9.15 34.75 -27.20
N ASP A 34 8.80 35.50 -28.25
CA ASP A 34 7.41 35.84 -28.60
C ASP A 34 6.48 34.62 -28.66
N VAL A 35 6.97 33.49 -29.17
CA VAL A 35 6.23 32.22 -29.25
C VAL A 35 5.88 31.66 -27.86
N VAL A 36 6.76 31.83 -26.88
CA VAL A 36 6.53 31.36 -25.51
C VAL A 36 5.61 32.32 -24.75
N LEU A 37 5.73 33.62 -25.01
CA LEU A 37 4.83 34.64 -24.47
C LEU A 37 3.37 34.41 -24.90
N ASP A 38 3.15 34.04 -26.16
CA ASP A 38 1.81 33.75 -26.71
C ASP A 38 1.20 32.46 -26.10
N GLN A 39 2.04 31.52 -25.67
CA GLN A 39 1.63 30.25 -25.05
C GLN A 39 1.73 30.24 -23.51
N LEU A 40 2.05 31.37 -22.88
CA LEU A 40 2.08 31.51 -21.42
C LEU A 40 0.82 30.99 -20.70
N PRO A 41 -0.42 31.31 -21.14
CA PRO A 41 -1.61 30.79 -20.46
C PRO A 41 -1.67 29.26 -20.48
N PHE A 42 -1.19 28.62 -21.56
CA PHE A 42 -1.13 27.16 -21.65
C PHE A 42 -0.05 26.56 -20.74
N ILE A 43 1.13 27.18 -20.64
CA ILE A 43 2.20 26.74 -19.73
C ILE A 43 1.77 26.87 -18.26
N LEU A 44 1.07 27.95 -17.92
CA LEU A 44 0.49 28.14 -16.58
C LEU A 44 -0.56 27.08 -16.29
N PHE A 45 -1.40 26.73 -17.27
CA PHE A 45 -2.36 25.65 -17.15
C PHE A 45 -1.68 24.29 -16.88
N LEU A 46 -0.61 23.97 -17.60
CA LEU A 46 0.17 22.75 -17.36
C LEU A 46 0.84 22.75 -15.97
N THR A 47 1.36 23.90 -15.54
CA THR A 47 1.97 24.05 -14.21
C THR A 47 0.93 23.85 -13.12
N PHE A 48 -0.26 24.44 -13.30
CA PHE A 48 -1.39 24.23 -12.40
C PHE A 48 -1.80 22.75 -12.34
N MET A 49 -1.86 22.07 -13.48
CA MET A 49 -2.13 20.63 -13.53
C MET A 49 -1.04 19.81 -12.82
N ALA A 50 0.23 20.19 -12.95
CA ALA A 50 1.32 19.53 -12.25
C ALA A 50 1.19 19.68 -10.72
N VAL A 51 0.85 20.88 -10.24
CA VAL A 51 0.59 21.13 -8.81
C VAL A 51 -0.60 20.31 -8.32
N MET A 52 -1.70 20.30 -9.08
CA MET A 52 -2.89 19.52 -8.75
C MET A 52 -2.58 18.00 -8.72
N TYR A 53 -1.76 17.51 -9.65
CA TYR A 53 -1.33 16.11 -9.69
C TYR A 53 -0.49 15.73 -8.47
N ILE A 54 0.45 16.58 -8.07
CA ILE A 54 1.26 16.36 -6.87
C ILE A 54 0.35 16.32 -5.64
N GLY A 55 -0.59 17.28 -5.51
CA GLY A 55 -1.56 17.29 -4.42
C GLY A 55 -2.41 16.02 -4.36
N ASN A 56 -2.96 15.59 -5.50
CA ASN A 56 -3.75 14.37 -5.58
C ASN A 56 -2.93 13.12 -5.18
N ARG A 57 -1.67 13.06 -5.61
CA ARG A 57 -0.76 11.97 -5.22
C ARG A 57 -0.55 11.90 -3.71
N TYR A 58 -0.32 13.03 -3.04
CA TYR A 58 -0.18 13.05 -1.57
C TYR A 58 -1.46 12.61 -0.86
N HIS A 59 -2.64 12.99 -1.38
CA HIS A 59 -3.92 12.51 -0.83
C HIS A 59 -4.09 10.99 -0.98
N ALA A 60 -3.78 10.45 -2.15
CA ALA A 60 -3.84 9.01 -2.39
C ALA A 60 -2.89 8.23 -1.47
N GLU A 61 -1.66 8.73 -1.26
CA GLU A 61 -0.69 8.11 -0.37
C GLU A 61 -1.14 8.12 1.10
N LYS A 62 -1.76 9.22 1.56
CA LYS A 62 -2.34 9.31 2.90
C LYS A 62 -3.46 8.29 3.09
N ILE A 63 -4.41 8.23 2.15
CA ILE A 63 -5.55 7.31 2.21
C ILE A 63 -5.06 5.85 2.20
N LEU A 64 -4.07 5.53 1.36
CA LEU A 64 -3.48 4.20 1.30
C LEU A 64 -2.87 3.79 2.65
N ARG A 65 -2.12 4.70 3.28
CA ARG A 65 -1.50 4.45 4.58
C ARG A 65 -2.53 4.26 5.70
N GLU A 66 -3.60 5.06 5.71
CA GLU A 66 -4.69 4.93 6.67
C GLU A 66 -5.44 3.60 6.49
N THR A 67 -5.72 3.23 5.24
CA THR A 67 -6.36 1.95 4.90
C THR A 67 -5.51 0.76 5.36
N GLN A 68 -4.20 0.80 5.13
CA GLN A 68 -3.29 -0.25 5.59
C GLN A 68 -3.28 -0.38 7.12
N LYS A 69 -3.25 0.74 7.86
CA LYS A 69 -3.34 0.71 9.33
C LYS A 69 -4.64 0.09 9.81
N ALA A 70 -5.76 0.52 9.24
CA ALA A 70 -7.08 -0.02 9.59
C ALA A 70 -7.16 -1.53 9.34
N HIS A 71 -6.60 -2.04 8.23
CA HIS A 71 -6.54 -3.48 7.97
C HIS A 71 -5.71 -4.23 9.01
N THR A 72 -4.56 -3.69 9.42
CA THR A 72 -3.73 -4.28 10.48
C THR A 72 -4.48 -4.33 11.81
N GLU A 73 -5.12 -3.23 12.20
CA GLU A 73 -5.90 -3.13 13.44
C GLU A 73 -7.07 -4.12 13.45
N LEU A 74 -7.79 -4.27 12.32
CA LEU A 74 -8.84 -5.28 12.19
C LEU A 74 -8.29 -6.71 12.32
N GLY A 75 -7.11 -6.97 11.75
CA GLY A 75 -6.43 -8.26 11.87
C GLY A 75 -6.06 -8.57 13.33
N GLU A 76 -5.53 -7.59 14.04
CA GLU A 76 -5.13 -7.71 15.44
C GLU A 76 -6.35 -7.92 16.35
N MET A 77 -7.41 -7.13 16.19
CA MET A 77 -8.68 -7.32 16.93
C MET A 77 -9.28 -8.71 16.66
N ARG A 78 -9.21 -9.20 15.41
CA ARG A 78 -9.69 -10.54 15.07
C ARG A 78 -8.84 -11.62 15.74
N ALA A 79 -7.52 -11.49 15.72
CA ALA A 79 -6.62 -12.44 16.39
C ALA A 79 -6.86 -12.47 17.90
N GLU A 80 -7.05 -11.31 18.53
CA GLU A 80 -7.37 -11.19 19.95
C GLU A 80 -8.71 -11.87 20.29
N SER A 81 -9.75 -11.66 19.48
CA SER A 81 -11.05 -12.29 19.68
C SER A 81 -10.97 -13.82 19.61
N ILE A 82 -10.24 -14.36 18.63
CA ILE A 82 -10.04 -15.80 18.45
C ILE A 82 -9.24 -16.37 19.63
N THR A 83 -8.18 -15.67 20.05
CA THR A 83 -7.33 -16.10 21.17
C THR A 83 -8.13 -16.13 22.47
N THR A 84 -8.92 -15.10 22.73
CA THR A 84 -9.76 -15.00 23.93
C THR A 84 -10.84 -16.08 23.95
N ALA A 85 -11.53 -16.27 22.83
CA ALA A 85 -12.52 -17.35 22.69
C ALA A 85 -11.87 -18.73 22.87
N SER A 86 -10.68 -18.95 22.30
CA SER A 86 -9.93 -20.20 22.43
C SER A 86 -9.48 -20.45 23.87
N LYS A 87 -9.08 -19.41 24.60
CA LYS A 87 -8.71 -19.49 26.02
C LYS A 87 -9.93 -19.89 26.86
N LEU A 88 -11.08 -19.27 26.62
CA LEU A 88 -12.33 -19.65 27.28
C LEU A 88 -12.69 -21.11 26.96
N MET A 89 -12.68 -21.49 25.68
CA MET A 89 -12.97 -22.86 25.25
C MET A 89 -12.05 -23.88 25.91
N ASN A 90 -10.76 -23.55 26.08
CA ASN A 90 -9.79 -24.43 26.76
C ASN A 90 -10.15 -24.61 28.25
N ILE A 91 -10.45 -23.52 28.96
CA ILE A 91 -10.82 -23.55 30.37
C ILE A 91 -12.16 -24.27 30.58
N SER A 92 -13.10 -24.11 29.65
CA SER A 92 -14.41 -24.78 29.67
C SER A 92 -14.37 -26.25 29.25
N LYS A 93 -13.22 -26.82 28.85
CA LYS A 93 -13.13 -28.26 28.53
C LYS A 93 -13.49 -29.09 29.76
N GLN A 94 -14.34 -30.10 29.58
CA GLN A 94 -14.77 -31.00 30.65
C GLN A 94 -13.58 -31.62 31.42
N SER A 95 -12.52 -32.04 30.72
CA SER A 95 -11.31 -32.57 31.36
C SER A 95 -10.55 -31.55 32.20
N VAL A 96 -10.52 -30.28 31.77
CA VAL A 96 -9.86 -29.18 32.51
C VAL A 96 -10.71 -28.79 33.71
N VAL A 97 -12.03 -28.69 33.55
CA VAL A 97 -12.99 -28.45 34.64
C VAL A 97 -12.93 -29.56 35.67
N ALA A 98 -12.96 -30.84 35.26
CA ALA A 98 -12.86 -31.99 36.16
C ALA A 98 -11.55 -31.98 36.95
N ARG A 99 -10.42 -31.61 36.31
CA ARG A 99 -9.15 -31.42 37.01
C ARG A 99 -9.20 -30.26 38.02
N MET A 100 -9.72 -29.10 37.62
CA MET A 100 -9.85 -27.93 38.51
C MET A 100 -10.76 -28.21 39.71
N VAL A 101 -11.86 -28.94 39.51
CA VAL A 101 -12.79 -29.38 40.57
C VAL A 101 -12.07 -30.27 41.59
N LYS A 102 -11.26 -31.23 41.11
CA LYS A 102 -10.46 -32.11 41.96
C LYS A 102 -9.37 -31.35 42.73
N GLU A 103 -8.66 -30.43 42.07
CA GLU A 103 -7.64 -29.58 42.71
C GLU A 103 -8.24 -28.66 43.78
N LYS A 104 -9.47 -28.18 43.57
CA LYS A 104 -10.20 -27.34 44.54
C LYS A 104 -10.88 -28.13 45.67
N GLY A 105 -10.73 -29.45 45.71
CA GLY A 105 -11.31 -30.29 46.77
C GLY A 105 -12.84 -30.41 46.72
N LEU A 106 -13.46 -30.11 45.58
CA LEU A 106 -14.90 -30.26 45.39
C LEU A 106 -15.22 -31.73 45.08
N GLU A 107 -16.09 -32.37 45.86
CA GLU A 107 -16.47 -33.79 45.72
C GLU A 107 -17.40 -34.08 44.51
N LEU A 108 -17.27 -33.33 43.43
CA LEU A 108 -18.10 -33.49 42.24
C LEU A 108 -17.47 -34.54 41.31
N LYS A 109 -18.25 -35.58 40.98
CA LYS A 109 -17.85 -36.67 40.08
C LYS A 109 -18.55 -36.52 38.73
N GLU A 110 -17.81 -36.77 37.66
CA GLU A 110 -18.36 -36.73 36.29
C GLU A 110 -19.41 -37.82 36.10
N ALA A 111 -20.53 -37.48 35.47
CA ALA A 111 -21.63 -38.42 35.22
C ALA A 111 -21.27 -39.35 34.05
N VAL A 112 -20.79 -40.56 34.37
CA VAL A 112 -20.37 -41.55 33.37
C VAL A 112 -21.55 -42.33 32.76
N LYS A 113 -22.71 -42.35 33.45
CA LYS A 113 -23.89 -43.08 32.98
C LYS A 113 -24.82 -42.17 32.18
N PRO A 114 -25.26 -42.58 30.96
CA PRO A 114 -26.19 -41.80 30.17
C PRO A 114 -27.57 -41.69 30.87
N PRO A 115 -28.30 -40.58 30.66
CA PRO A 115 -29.61 -40.38 31.27
C PRO A 115 -30.62 -41.41 30.76
N LYS A 116 -31.39 -42.00 31.68
CA LYS A 116 -32.45 -42.94 31.34
C LYS A 116 -33.70 -42.17 30.93
N LYS A 117 -34.25 -42.48 29.75
CA LYS A 117 -35.54 -41.96 29.32
C LYS A 117 -36.62 -42.71 30.09
N LEU A 118 -37.38 -42.00 30.93
CA LEU A 118 -38.58 -42.56 31.57
C LEU A 118 -39.68 -42.55 30.51
N MET A 119 -40.01 -43.73 29.97
CA MET A 119 -41.26 -43.91 29.24
C MET A 119 -42.34 -44.11 30.29
N VAL A 120 -43.27 -43.16 30.36
CA VAL A 120 -44.54 -43.38 31.06
C VAL A 120 -45.40 -44.11 30.06
N ASP A 121 -45.44 -45.43 30.16
CA ASP A 121 -46.52 -46.18 29.56
C ASP A 121 -47.78 -45.78 30.33
N GLY A 122 -48.67 -45.08 29.64
CA GLY A 122 -49.99 -44.76 30.19
C GLY A 122 -50.74 -46.06 30.32
N ASP A 123 -50.80 -46.56 31.56
CA ASP A 123 -51.83 -47.54 31.94
C ASP A 123 -53.20 -46.89 31.69
N GLU A 124 -54.09 -47.67 31.09
CA GLU A 124 -55.44 -47.35 30.57
C GLU A 124 -56.31 -46.45 31.47
#